data_AF-Q865V1-F1
#
_entry.id   AF-Q865V1-F1
#
_cell.length_a   1.000
_cell.length_b   1.000
_cell.length_c   1.000
_cell.angle_alpha   90.00
_cell.angle_beta   90.00
_cell.angle_gamma   90.00
#
_symmetry.space_group_name_H-M   'P 1'
#
loop_
_entity.id
_entity.type
_entity.pdbx_description
1 polymer ?
#
loop_
_entity_poly.entity_id
_entity_poly.type
_entity_poly.pdbx_seq_one_letter_code
_entity_poly.pdbx_strand_id
1 'polypeptide(L)'
;QQIPPEVSSQITDALTQGLLDGNFLSLLNAINLEGLLNTILDQVTGLLNILVGPLLGSSNAEIKLQDARLLQLSLEFSPDSKGIDIWIPLELSVYLKLLILEPLTLYVRTDIRAQLQLESDEDGKYRLAFGHCTLLPRAIELQTGNPLSLTVNAVLGTIENTLGNFITEDLGAGLCPTLNSLVSNLNLQLVNNLINLILDRANVD
;
A
#
# COMPACT_ATOMS: atom_id res chain seq x y z
N GLN A 1 -5.75 4.54 -25.16
CA GLN A 1 -5.84 6.00 -24.92
C GLN A 1 -5.30 6.31 -23.52
N GLN A 2 -4.77 7.50 -23.28
CA GLN A 2 -4.39 7.96 -21.94
C GLN A 2 -5.50 8.87 -21.39
N ILE A 3 -5.67 8.94 -20.06
CA ILE A 3 -6.64 9.84 -19.44
C ILE A 3 -6.19 11.28 -19.68
N PRO A 4 -7.08 12.20 -20.10
CA PRO A 4 -6.72 13.60 -20.31
C PRO A 4 -6.06 14.21 -19.07
N PRO A 5 -4.91 14.90 -19.19
CA PRO A 5 -4.15 15.40 -18.05
C PRO A 5 -4.95 16.31 -17.12
N GLU A 6 -5.84 17.13 -17.67
CA GLU A 6 -6.68 18.05 -16.89
C GLU A 6 -7.66 17.30 -15.99
N VAL A 7 -8.36 16.29 -16.54
CA VAL A 7 -9.28 15.46 -15.77
C VAL A 7 -8.51 14.63 -14.74
N SER A 8 -7.37 14.06 -15.14
CA SER A 8 -6.50 13.32 -14.23
C SER A 8 -6.07 14.18 -13.05
N SER A 9 -5.59 15.41 -13.29
CA SER A 9 -5.13 16.32 -12.24
C SER A 9 -6.24 16.64 -11.25
N GLN A 10 -7.42 17.04 -11.73
CA GLN A 10 -8.54 17.41 -10.85
C GLN A 10 -8.94 16.27 -9.91
N ILE A 11 -8.90 15.02 -10.39
CA ILE A 11 -9.27 13.86 -9.61
C ILE A 11 -8.15 13.48 -8.66
N THR A 12 -6.90 13.43 -9.12
CA THR A 12 -5.76 13.14 -8.25
C THR A 12 -5.63 14.19 -7.17
N ASP A 13 -5.93 15.45 -7.45
CA ASP A 13 -5.90 16.55 -6.48
C ASP A 13 -7.02 16.38 -5.44
N ALA A 14 -8.26 16.11 -5.88
CA ALA A 14 -9.38 15.86 -4.98
C ALA A 14 -9.14 14.63 -4.08
N LEU A 15 -8.61 13.54 -4.64
CA LEU A 15 -8.26 12.35 -3.89
C LEU A 15 -7.12 12.63 -2.91
N THR A 16 -6.06 13.31 -3.36
CA THR A 16 -4.93 13.68 -2.49
C THR A 16 -5.41 14.52 -1.32
N GLN A 17 -6.23 15.55 -1.56
CA GLN A 17 -6.80 16.37 -0.50
C GLN A 17 -7.65 15.54 0.46
N GLY A 18 -8.54 14.68 -0.04
CA GLY A 18 -9.36 13.84 0.83
C GLY A 18 -8.56 12.81 1.64
N LEU A 19 -7.43 12.30 1.12
CA LEU A 19 -6.51 11.46 1.89
C LEU A 19 -5.83 12.25 3.01
N LEU A 20 -5.41 13.47 2.74
CA LEU A 20 -4.78 14.34 3.73
C LEU A 20 -5.77 14.74 4.83
N ASP A 21 -6.96 15.21 4.44
CA ASP A 21 -8.02 15.62 5.36
C ASP A 21 -8.53 14.44 6.20
N GLY A 22 -8.58 13.24 5.61
CA GLY A 22 -8.94 12.00 6.27
C GLY A 22 -7.87 11.43 7.20
N ASN A 23 -6.73 12.12 7.36
CA ASN A 23 -5.56 11.63 8.10
C ASN A 23 -5.11 10.23 7.66
N PHE A 24 -5.13 9.95 6.36
CA PHE A 24 -4.84 8.62 5.80
C PHE A 24 -3.51 8.04 6.29
N LEU A 25 -2.46 8.85 6.38
CA LEU A 25 -1.16 8.41 6.88
C LEU A 25 -1.18 8.06 8.37
N SER A 26 -2.08 8.65 9.15
CA SER A 26 -2.25 8.28 10.56
C SER A 26 -2.86 6.89 10.73
N LEU A 27 -3.56 6.37 9.72
CA LEU A 27 -4.04 4.98 9.74
C LEU A 27 -2.86 4.01 9.82
N LEU A 28 -1.74 4.31 9.16
CA LEU A 28 -0.52 3.49 9.22
C LEU A 28 -0.01 3.34 10.65
N ASN A 29 -0.12 4.41 11.44
CA ASN A 29 0.28 4.40 12.86
C ASN A 29 -0.67 3.58 13.74
N ALA A 30 -1.90 3.37 13.30
CA ALA A 30 -2.92 2.60 14.01
C ALA A 30 -2.91 1.10 13.64
N ILE A 31 -2.12 0.69 12.65
CA ILE A 31 -2.04 -0.71 12.23
C ILE A 31 -1.41 -1.54 13.35
N ASN A 32 -2.02 -2.69 13.64
CA ASN A 32 -1.45 -3.63 14.57
C ASN A 32 -0.25 -4.35 13.94
N LEU A 33 0.95 -4.00 14.41
CA LEU A 33 2.20 -4.60 13.94
C LEU A 33 2.62 -5.84 14.75
N GLU A 34 1.83 -6.26 15.74
CA GLU A 34 2.16 -7.40 16.60
C GLU A 34 2.27 -8.71 15.79
N GLY A 35 1.31 -8.94 14.88
CA GLY A 35 1.33 -10.11 13.99
C GLY A 35 2.57 -10.14 13.10
N LEU A 36 2.93 -8.99 12.53
CA LEU A 36 4.15 -8.82 11.73
C LEU A 36 5.41 -9.07 12.57
N LEU A 37 5.50 -8.46 13.76
CA LEU A 37 6.65 -8.63 14.65
C LEU A 37 6.85 -10.09 15.04
N ASN A 38 5.77 -10.77 15.42
CA ASN A 38 5.81 -12.17 15.82
C ASN A 38 6.23 -13.07 14.66
N THR A 39 5.74 -12.79 13.46
CA THR A 39 6.10 -13.54 12.25
C THR A 39 7.58 -13.34 11.89
N ILE A 40 8.09 -12.11 12.00
CA ILE A 40 9.53 -11.82 11.83
C ILE A 40 10.35 -12.55 12.89
N LEU A 41 9.96 -12.47 14.16
CA LEU A 41 10.68 -13.13 15.25
C LEU A 41 10.78 -14.64 15.05
N ASP A 42 9.66 -15.30 14.74
CA ASP A 42 9.62 -16.74 14.53
C ASP A 42 10.55 -17.18 13.39
N GLN A 43 10.47 -16.51 12.24
CA GLN A 43 11.29 -16.85 11.08
C GLN A 43 12.78 -16.53 11.29
N VAL A 44 13.09 -15.36 11.84
CA VAL A 44 14.47 -14.92 12.08
C VAL A 44 15.15 -15.80 13.14
N THR A 45 14.46 -16.10 14.25
CA THR A 45 15.01 -16.99 15.28
C THR A 45 15.23 -18.39 14.75
N GLY A 46 14.30 -18.93 13.96
CA GLY A 46 14.47 -20.21 13.27
C GLY A 46 15.74 -20.24 12.40
N LEU A 47 15.95 -19.20 11.59
CA LEU A 47 17.13 -19.08 10.72
C LEU A 47 18.44 -18.94 11.50
N LEU A 48 18.47 -18.09 12.52
CA LEU A 48 19.70 -17.86 13.28
C LEU A 48 20.04 -19.02 14.21
N ASN A 49 19.04 -19.75 14.72
CA ASN A 49 19.28 -20.98 15.48
C ASN A 49 20.05 -22.01 14.64
N ILE A 50 19.80 -22.06 13.33
CA ILE A 50 20.53 -22.91 12.39
C ILE A 50 21.96 -22.41 12.18
N LEU A 51 22.16 -21.09 12.13
CA LEU A 51 23.44 -20.48 11.76
C LEU A 51 24.44 -20.36 12.93
N VAL A 52 23.98 -19.96 14.10
CA VAL A 52 24.83 -19.61 15.25
C VAL A 52 24.50 -20.38 16.53
N GLY A 53 23.54 -21.31 16.46
CA GLY A 53 23.09 -22.11 17.60
C GLY A 53 21.94 -21.46 18.38
N PRO A 54 21.44 -22.12 19.45
CA PRO A 54 20.20 -21.75 20.12
C PRO A 54 20.26 -20.33 20.70
N LEU A 55 19.42 -19.44 20.18
CA LEU A 55 19.22 -18.10 20.70
C LEU A 55 18.14 -18.14 21.79
N LEU A 56 18.57 -18.00 23.03
CA LEU A 56 17.68 -17.87 24.19
C LEU A 56 17.37 -16.39 24.43
N GLY A 57 16.11 -15.97 24.27
CA GLY A 57 15.72 -14.63 24.74
C GLY A 57 14.33 -14.13 24.31
N SER A 58 13.42 -14.07 25.27
CA SER A 58 12.32 -13.09 25.36
C SER A 58 12.88 -11.68 25.69
N SER A 59 12.29 -10.53 25.37
CA SER A 59 11.40 -10.06 24.30
C SER A 59 11.42 -8.52 24.44
N ASN A 60 12.50 -7.87 23.96
CA ASN A 60 12.53 -6.42 23.74
C ASN A 60 12.58 -6.15 22.23
N ALA A 61 11.74 -6.87 21.49
CA ALA A 61 11.58 -6.68 20.07
C ALA A 61 10.58 -5.55 19.83
N GLU A 62 10.87 -4.71 18.86
CA GLU A 62 10.06 -3.54 18.56
C GLU A 62 10.01 -3.35 17.06
N ILE A 63 8.82 -3.06 16.55
CA ILE A 63 8.60 -2.66 15.17
C ILE A 63 7.78 -1.39 15.14
N LYS A 64 8.14 -0.47 14.24
CA LYS A 64 7.41 0.78 14.01
C LYS A 64 7.38 1.11 12.54
N LEU A 65 6.24 1.61 12.09
CA LEU A 65 6.14 2.36 10.84
C LEU A 65 6.47 3.83 11.15
N GLN A 66 7.28 4.45 10.32
CA GLN A 66 7.71 5.85 10.49
C GLN A 66 7.90 6.51 9.12
N ASP A 67 8.03 7.83 9.11
CA ASP A 67 8.34 8.64 7.92
C ASP A 67 7.42 8.39 6.71
N ALA A 68 6.16 8.02 6.98
CA ALA A 68 5.19 7.74 5.93
C ALA A 68 4.86 9.01 5.14
N ARG A 69 4.87 8.89 3.82
CA ARG A 69 4.57 9.96 2.88
C ARG A 69 3.75 9.46 1.71
N LEU A 70 2.79 10.28 1.33
CA LEU A 70 1.98 10.10 0.14
C LEU A 70 2.70 10.76 -1.05
N LEU A 71 2.90 10.01 -2.13
CA LEU A 71 3.44 10.57 -3.37
C LEU A 71 2.29 11.02 -4.28
N GLN A 72 2.65 11.58 -5.43
CA GLN A 72 1.68 11.98 -6.45
C GLN A 72 0.88 10.77 -6.95
N LEU A 73 -0.45 10.87 -6.85
CA LEU A 73 -1.37 9.88 -7.40
C LEU A 73 -1.36 9.92 -8.92
N SER A 74 -1.71 8.79 -9.55
CA SER A 74 -1.96 8.72 -10.98
C SER A 74 -3.20 7.89 -11.29
N LEU A 75 -3.73 8.08 -12.50
CA LEU A 75 -4.91 7.38 -12.99
C LEU A 75 -4.55 6.72 -14.31
N GLU A 76 -4.98 5.47 -14.47
CA GLU A 76 -4.86 4.73 -15.71
C GLU A 76 -6.17 4.03 -16.01
N PHE A 77 -6.51 3.85 -17.28
CA PHE A 77 -7.64 3.00 -17.61
C PHE A 77 -7.34 1.54 -17.27
N SER A 78 -8.32 0.83 -16.74
CA SER A 78 -8.19 -0.59 -16.45
C SER A 78 -7.91 -1.38 -17.74
N PRO A 79 -7.23 -2.54 -17.66
CA PRO A 79 -6.90 -3.34 -18.84
C PRO A 79 -8.12 -3.78 -19.67
N ASP A 80 -9.25 -4.02 -19.02
CA ASP A 80 -10.52 -4.38 -19.66
C ASP A 80 -11.28 -3.18 -20.24
N SER A 81 -10.76 -1.97 -20.07
CA SER A 81 -11.37 -0.69 -20.49
C SER A 81 -12.77 -0.43 -19.94
N LYS A 82 -13.17 -1.13 -18.86
CA LYS A 82 -14.46 -0.93 -18.18
C LYS A 82 -14.33 -0.12 -16.89
N GLY A 83 -13.17 0.51 -16.69
CA GLY A 83 -12.86 1.16 -15.44
C GLY A 83 -11.57 1.95 -15.47
N ILE A 84 -11.19 2.41 -14.29
CA ILE A 84 -10.01 3.21 -14.01
C ILE A 84 -9.30 2.62 -12.79
N ASP A 85 -8.01 2.44 -12.92
CA ASP A 85 -7.11 2.15 -11.82
C ASP A 85 -6.57 3.48 -11.28
N ILE A 86 -6.78 3.68 -9.98
CA ILE A 86 -6.15 4.74 -9.19
C ILE A 86 -4.89 4.14 -8.58
N TRP A 87 -3.76 4.77 -8.85
CA TRP A 87 -2.47 4.45 -8.26
C TRP A 87 -2.16 5.47 -7.17
N ILE A 88 -1.97 4.98 -5.94
CA ILE A 88 -1.68 5.77 -4.75
C ILE A 88 -0.33 5.29 -4.21
N PRO A 89 0.78 5.91 -4.63
CA PRO A 89 2.09 5.49 -4.20
C PRO A 89 2.38 6.02 -2.79
N LEU A 90 2.90 5.13 -1.94
CA LEU A 90 3.31 5.41 -0.59
C LEU A 90 4.78 5.06 -0.40
N GLU A 91 5.46 5.89 0.35
CA GLU A 91 6.78 5.59 0.87
C GLU A 91 6.73 5.67 2.39
N LEU A 92 7.40 4.75 3.07
CA LEU A 92 7.52 4.75 4.52
C LEU A 92 8.82 4.04 4.93
N SER A 93 9.18 4.18 6.19
CA SER A 93 10.29 3.47 6.80
C SER A 93 9.75 2.50 7.85
N VAL A 94 10.36 1.31 7.92
CA VAL A 94 10.08 0.30 8.95
C VAL A 94 11.29 0.23 9.85
N TYR A 95 11.13 0.67 11.09
CA TYR A 95 12.13 0.46 12.13
C TYR A 95 11.90 -0.91 12.77
N LEU A 96 12.95 -1.73 12.83
CA LEU A 96 12.93 -3.06 13.42
C LEU A 96 14.08 -3.20 14.39
N LYS A 97 13.76 -3.46 15.66
CA LYS A 97 14.73 -3.78 16.70
C LYS A 97 14.51 -5.21 17.17
N LEU A 98 15.52 -6.04 16.99
CA LEU A 98 15.57 -7.41 17.50
C LEU A 98 16.77 -7.51 18.46
N LEU A 99 16.67 -8.27 19.55
CA LEU A 99 17.79 -8.43 20.51
C LEU A 99 19.06 -9.06 19.89
N ILE A 100 18.83 -9.85 18.85
CA ILE A 100 19.80 -10.69 18.15
C ILE A 100 20.54 -9.96 17.03
N LEU A 101 20.11 -8.73 16.70
CA LEU A 101 20.65 -7.91 15.61
C LEU A 101 20.82 -6.47 16.07
N GLU A 102 21.66 -5.73 15.37
CA GLU A 102 21.59 -4.26 15.45
C GLU A 102 20.22 -3.79 14.91
N PRO A 103 19.66 -2.68 15.43
CA PRO A 103 18.43 -2.12 14.90
C PRO A 103 18.56 -1.84 13.40
N LEU A 104 17.53 -2.21 12.65
CA LEU A 104 17.45 -2.07 11.21
C LEU A 104 16.39 -1.03 10.87
N THR A 105 16.63 -0.22 9.85
CA THR A 105 15.59 0.56 9.18
C THR A 105 15.49 0.09 7.74
N LEU A 106 14.29 -0.30 7.33
CA LEU A 106 13.99 -0.62 5.94
C LEU A 106 13.18 0.50 5.31
N TYR A 107 13.59 0.95 4.13
CA TYR A 107 12.77 1.73 3.24
C TYR A 107 11.73 0.84 2.58
N VAL A 108 10.50 1.31 2.51
CA VAL A 108 9.42 0.63 1.81
C VAL A 108 8.78 1.62 0.85
N ARG A 109 8.69 1.22 -0.43
CA ARG A 109 7.83 1.85 -1.42
C ARG A 109 6.76 0.86 -1.84
N THR A 110 5.50 1.26 -1.75
CA THR A 110 4.35 0.44 -2.16
C THR A 110 3.37 1.28 -2.95
N ASP A 111 2.71 0.68 -3.93
CA ASP A 111 1.61 1.32 -4.63
C ASP A 111 0.30 0.68 -4.21
N ILE A 112 -0.69 1.48 -3.82
CA ILE A 112 -2.06 0.98 -3.75
C ILE A 112 -2.67 1.13 -5.13
N ARG A 113 -3.20 0.03 -5.67
CA ARG A 113 -4.03 0.02 -6.87
C ARG A 113 -5.48 -0.15 -6.43
N ALA A 114 -6.29 0.89 -6.60
CA ALA A 114 -7.73 0.87 -6.33
C ALA A 114 -8.50 1.01 -7.64
N GLN A 115 -9.43 0.11 -7.91
CA GLN A 115 -10.18 0.08 -9.17
C GLN A 115 -11.54 0.75 -9.01
N LEU A 116 -11.90 1.56 -9.99
CA LEU A 116 -13.26 2.05 -10.21
C LEU A 116 -13.81 1.38 -11.45
N GLN A 117 -14.89 0.65 -11.29
CA GLN A 117 -15.56 -0.04 -12.38
C GLN A 117 -16.83 0.70 -12.76
N LEU A 118 -17.10 0.73 -14.06
CA LEU A 118 -18.35 1.26 -14.58
C LEU A 118 -19.44 0.20 -14.44
N GLU A 119 -20.50 0.54 -13.72
CA GLU A 119 -21.70 -0.29 -13.58
C GLU A 119 -22.93 0.50 -14.02
N SER A 120 -23.94 -0.18 -14.54
CA SER A 120 -25.27 0.40 -14.73
C SER A 120 -26.17 0.04 -13.55
N ASP A 121 -26.92 1.00 -13.02
CA ASP A 121 -27.99 0.73 -12.07
C ASP A 121 -29.24 0.15 -12.76
N GLU A 122 -30.28 -0.15 -11.98
CA GLU A 122 -31.56 -0.71 -12.49
C GLU A 122 -32.29 0.25 -13.44
N ASP A 123 -32.03 1.56 -13.36
CA ASP A 123 -32.58 2.59 -14.27
C ASP A 123 -31.76 2.72 -15.57
N GLY A 124 -30.66 1.97 -15.71
CA GLY A 124 -29.72 2.10 -16.82
C GLY A 124 -28.78 3.30 -16.72
N LYS A 125 -28.70 3.97 -15.56
CA LYS A 125 -27.74 5.05 -15.34
C LYS A 125 -26.40 4.46 -14.94
N TYR A 126 -25.34 5.01 -15.52
CA TYR A 126 -23.99 4.61 -15.18
C TYR A 126 -23.55 5.19 -13.83
N ARG A 127 -22.84 4.39 -13.05
CA ARG A 127 -22.20 4.75 -11.78
C ARG A 127 -20.81 4.13 -11.71
N LEU A 128 -19.94 4.74 -10.92
CA LEU A 128 -18.65 4.14 -10.56
C LEU A 128 -18.82 3.30 -9.30
N ALA A 129 -18.46 2.03 -9.38
CA ALA A 129 -18.38 1.11 -8.25
C ALA A 129 -16.92 0.91 -7.85
N PHE A 130 -16.65 0.89 -6.55
CA PHE A 130 -15.33 0.55 -6.03
C PHE A 130 -15.11 -0.96 -6.17
N GLY A 131 -14.16 -1.32 -7.02
CA GLY A 131 -13.79 -2.70 -7.32
C GLY A 131 -12.68 -3.20 -6.41
N HIS A 132 -11.67 -3.84 -7.02
CA HIS A 132 -10.53 -4.35 -6.26
C HIS A 132 -9.66 -3.23 -5.70
N CYS A 133 -9.14 -3.45 -4.51
CA CYS A 133 -8.10 -2.63 -3.91
C CYS A 133 -6.99 -3.54 -3.40
N THR A 134 -5.78 -3.33 -3.89
CA THR A 134 -4.63 -4.18 -3.60
C THR A 134 -3.38 -3.33 -3.40
N LEU A 135 -2.52 -3.72 -2.47
CA LEU A 135 -1.23 -3.09 -2.26
C LEU A 135 -0.13 -3.91 -2.92
N LEU A 136 0.73 -3.21 -3.65
CA LEU A 136 1.79 -3.76 -4.46
C LEU A 136 3.13 -3.24 -3.93
N PRO A 137 3.86 -4.03 -3.13
CA PRO A 137 5.21 -3.70 -2.72
C PRO A 137 6.09 -3.49 -3.95
N ARG A 138 6.67 -2.30 -4.10
CA ARG A 138 7.56 -1.95 -5.23
C ARG A 138 9.02 -2.07 -4.87
N ALA A 139 9.36 -1.68 -3.64
CA ALA A 139 10.70 -1.80 -3.11
C ALA A 139 10.63 -2.00 -1.59
N ILE A 140 11.47 -2.89 -1.09
CA ILE A 140 11.77 -3.03 0.34
C ILE A 140 13.30 -3.12 0.40
N GLU A 141 13.93 -2.12 1.00
CA GLU A 141 15.39 -1.96 0.92
C GLU A 141 15.96 -1.61 2.30
N LEU A 142 17.10 -2.19 2.66
CA LEU A 142 17.80 -1.82 3.88
C LEU A 142 18.36 -0.38 3.78
N GLN A 143 17.87 0.54 4.62
CA GLN A 143 18.44 1.89 4.76
C GLN A 143 19.57 1.95 5.78
N THR A 144 19.34 1.36 6.96
CA THR A 144 20.30 1.37 8.06
C THR A 144 20.44 -0.02 8.64
N GLY A 145 21.69 -0.35 8.95
CA GLY A 145 22.13 -1.69 9.32
C GLY A 145 23.50 -1.92 8.72
N ASN A 146 24.24 -2.89 9.25
CA ASN A 146 25.51 -3.30 8.66
C ASN A 146 25.24 -4.41 7.62
N PRO A 147 25.21 -4.12 6.30
CA PRO A 147 25.00 -5.16 5.29
C PRO A 147 26.15 -6.19 5.24
N LEU A 148 27.32 -5.86 5.80
CA LEU A 148 28.44 -6.78 5.95
C LEU A 148 28.29 -7.69 7.18
N SER A 149 27.29 -7.44 8.04
CA SER A 149 26.95 -8.37 9.12
C SER A 149 26.35 -9.63 8.52
N LEU A 150 27.05 -10.74 8.74
CA LEU A 150 26.65 -12.07 8.29
C LEU A 150 25.23 -12.42 8.77
N THR A 151 24.90 -12.01 10.00
CA THR A 151 23.59 -12.22 10.64
C THR A 151 22.49 -11.40 9.96
N VAL A 152 22.75 -10.14 9.59
CA VAL A 152 21.76 -9.29 8.88
C VAL A 152 21.53 -9.82 7.47
N ASN A 153 22.60 -10.13 6.74
CA ASN A 153 22.50 -10.65 5.38
C ASN A 153 21.75 -12.00 5.32
N ALA A 154 21.94 -12.85 6.33
CA ALA A 154 21.24 -14.13 6.42
C ALA A 154 19.71 -14.00 6.59
N VAL A 155 19.22 -12.89 7.15
CA VAL A 155 17.80 -12.73 7.53
C VAL A 155 17.08 -11.65 6.74
N LEU A 156 17.81 -10.77 6.04
CA LEU A 156 17.24 -9.63 5.32
C LEU A 156 16.15 -10.05 4.34
N GLY A 157 16.42 -11.04 3.48
CA GLY A 157 15.42 -11.52 2.51
C GLY A 157 14.16 -12.11 3.16
N THR A 158 14.30 -12.65 4.38
CA THR A 158 13.15 -13.16 5.16
C THR A 158 12.31 -12.01 5.70
N ILE A 159 12.97 -10.95 6.19
CA ILE A 159 12.30 -9.73 6.66
C ILE A 159 11.59 -9.03 5.49
N GLU A 160 12.27 -8.88 4.35
CA GLU A 160 11.71 -8.28 3.14
C GLU A 160 10.48 -9.04 2.65
N ASN A 161 10.55 -10.38 2.55
CA ASN A 161 9.42 -11.21 2.15
C ASN A 161 8.24 -11.09 3.13
N THR A 162 8.52 -11.10 4.43
CA THR A 162 7.48 -10.97 5.46
C THR A 162 6.81 -9.60 5.42
N LEU A 163 7.59 -8.53 5.21
CA LEU A 163 7.06 -7.19 5.00
C LEU A 163 6.24 -7.08 3.73
N GLY A 164 6.67 -7.72 2.64
CA GLY A 164 5.93 -7.78 1.39
C GLY A 164 4.53 -8.38 1.58
N ASN A 165 4.44 -9.50 2.29
CA ASN A 165 3.15 -10.14 2.61
C ASN A 165 2.27 -9.24 3.49
N PHE A 166 2.83 -8.66 4.56
CA PHE A 166 2.10 -7.73 5.43
C PHE A 166 1.56 -6.51 4.68
N ILE A 167 2.33 -5.98 3.71
CA ILE A 167 1.89 -4.88 2.86
C ILE A 167 0.67 -5.29 2.03
N THR A 168 0.72 -6.46 1.39
CA THR A 168 -0.36 -6.91 0.52
C THR A 168 -1.61 -7.33 1.30
N GLU A 169 -1.45 -7.99 2.45
CA GLU A 169 -2.54 -8.60 3.20
C GLU A 169 -3.10 -7.66 4.28
N ASP A 170 -2.29 -7.31 5.28
CA ASP A 170 -2.73 -6.59 6.48
C ASP A 170 -2.93 -5.08 6.22
N LEU A 171 -1.93 -4.44 5.62
CA LEU A 171 -2.01 -3.02 5.25
C LEU A 171 -3.15 -2.78 4.26
N GLY A 172 -3.35 -3.68 3.31
CA GLY A 172 -4.47 -3.60 2.37
C GLY A 172 -5.83 -3.66 3.05
N ALA A 173 -6.00 -4.62 3.97
CA ALA A 173 -7.22 -4.73 4.76
C ALA A 173 -7.52 -3.47 5.60
N GLY A 174 -6.48 -2.81 6.12
CA GLY A 174 -6.62 -1.58 6.90
C GLY A 174 -6.90 -0.32 6.08
N LEU A 175 -6.32 -0.19 4.88
CA LEU A 175 -6.36 1.05 4.10
C LEU A 175 -7.48 1.08 3.05
N CYS A 176 -7.80 -0.06 2.43
CA CYS A 176 -8.78 -0.12 1.34
C CYS A 176 -10.19 0.37 1.72
N PRO A 177 -10.73 0.13 2.94
CA PRO A 177 -12.02 0.68 3.34
C PRO A 177 -12.05 2.21 3.33
N THR A 178 -10.98 2.87 3.77
CA THR A 178 -10.86 4.34 3.74
C THR A 178 -10.83 4.86 2.31
N LEU A 179 -10.12 4.18 1.41
CA LEU A 179 -10.10 4.54 -0.01
C LEU A 179 -11.46 4.40 -0.65
N ASN A 180 -12.19 3.31 -0.36
CA ASN A 180 -13.55 3.12 -0.83
C ASN A 180 -14.46 4.26 -0.38
N SER A 181 -14.41 4.61 0.91
CA SER A 181 -15.17 5.72 1.46
C SER A 181 -14.81 7.05 0.77
N LEU A 182 -13.52 7.31 0.56
CA LEU A 182 -13.06 8.54 -0.08
C LEU A 182 -13.59 8.64 -1.52
N VAL A 183 -13.42 7.59 -2.31
CA VAL A 183 -13.85 7.61 -3.72
C VAL A 183 -15.37 7.72 -3.84
N SER A 184 -16.11 7.05 -2.96
CA SER A 184 -17.58 7.13 -2.92
C SER A 184 -18.11 8.53 -2.61
N ASN A 185 -17.28 9.40 -2.02
CA ASN A 185 -17.62 10.78 -1.69
C ASN A 185 -17.03 11.79 -2.69
N LEU A 186 -16.47 11.35 -3.83
CA LEU A 186 -16.04 12.26 -4.88
C LEU A 186 -17.21 13.10 -5.39
N ASN A 187 -16.89 14.34 -5.80
CA ASN A 187 -17.86 15.24 -6.40
C ASN A 187 -18.51 14.60 -7.64
N LEU A 188 -19.84 14.71 -7.75
CA LEU A 188 -20.63 14.20 -8.88
C LEU A 188 -20.10 14.64 -10.26
N GLN A 189 -19.58 15.85 -10.39
CA GLN A 189 -18.98 16.34 -11.64
C GLN A 189 -17.72 15.53 -12.01
N LEU A 190 -16.86 15.22 -11.04
CA LEU A 190 -15.67 14.40 -11.28
C LEU A 190 -16.05 12.96 -11.62
N VAL A 191 -17.05 12.41 -10.91
CA VAL A 191 -17.60 11.07 -11.19
C VAL A 191 -18.15 11.01 -12.61
N ASN A 192 -18.95 11.99 -13.04
CA ASN A 192 -19.49 12.05 -14.39
C ASN A 192 -18.40 12.19 -15.46
N ASN A 193 -17.37 13.00 -15.20
CA ASN A 193 -16.23 13.12 -16.12
C ASN A 193 -15.51 11.77 -16.32
N LEU A 194 -15.32 11.00 -15.24
CA LEU A 194 -14.72 9.67 -15.33
C LEU A 194 -15.61 8.67 -16.06
N ILE A 195 -16.91 8.68 -15.78
CA ILE A 195 -17.89 7.83 -16.47
C ILE A 195 -17.83 8.10 -17.98
N ASN A 196 -17.90 9.36 -18.39
CA ASN A 196 -17.85 9.74 -19.79
C ASN A 196 -16.53 9.31 -20.46
N LEU A 197 -15.40 9.42 -19.76
CA LEU A 197 -14.11 8.94 -20.27
C LEU A 197 -14.06 7.43 -20.48
N ILE A 198 -14.66 6.66 -19.57
CA ILE A 198 -14.72 5.20 -19.70
C ILE A 198 -15.64 4.81 -20.87
N LEU A 199 -16.80 5.46 -21.00
CA LEU A 199 -17.75 5.23 -22.10
C LEU A 199 -17.15 5.55 -23.48
N ASP A 200 -16.52 6.72 -23.61
CA ASP A 200 -15.86 7.16 -24.84
C ASP A 200 -14.75 6.18 -25.26
N ARG A 201 -13.94 5.72 -24.30
CA ARG A 201 -12.91 4.71 -24.56
C ARG A 201 -13.49 3.35 -24.95
N ALA A 202 -14.60 2.96 -24.33
CA ALA A 202 -15.23 1.67 -24.57
C ALA A 202 -15.98 1.60 -25.92
N ASN A 203 -16.05 2.70 -26.69
CA ASN A 203 -16.91 2.85 -27.88
C ASN A 203 -18.39 2.54 -27.54
N VAL A 204 -18.83 2.92 -26.34
CA VAL A 204 -20.23 2.78 -25.94
C VAL A 204 -20.86 4.17 -25.99
N ASP A 205 -21.45 4.50 -27.15
CA ASP A 205 -22.46 5.56 -27.28
C ASP A 205 -23.80 5.09 -26.67
#